data_AF-A0A3P7JBJ7-F1
#
_entry.id   AF-A0A3P7JBJ7-F1
#
_cell.length_a   1.000
_cell.length_b   1.000
_cell.length_c   1.000
_cell.angle_alpha   90.00
_cell.angle_beta   90.00
_cell.angle_gamma   90.00
#
_symmetry.space_group_name_H-M   'P 1'
#
loop_
_entity.id
_entity.type
_entity.pdbx_description
1 polymer ?
#
loop_
_entity_poly.entity_id
_entity_poly.type
_entity_poly.pdbx_seq_one_letter_code
_entity_poly.pdbx_strand_id
1 'polypeptide(L)'
;MVVHNGIITNYREIKEYLKKKGHQFESETDTEVIAKLAQHIHDLYPDFSFRQVVEVVIQQLEGAFALAFKSSKFPGQLVATRRGSPLLVGIKSNSRLQTNYFPVLFSRGKFFNLVLAREEVPT
;
A
#
# COMPACT_ATOMS: atom_id res chain seq x y z
N MET A 1 3.55 -5.36 -7.75
CA MET A 1 4.58 -4.35 -8.09
C MET A 1 4.36 -3.12 -7.25
N VAL A 2 5.43 -2.57 -6.68
CA VAL A 2 5.43 -1.35 -5.87
C VAL A 2 6.50 -0.44 -6.42
N VAL A 3 6.18 0.84 -6.59
CA VAL A 3 7.15 1.92 -6.80
C VAL A 3 7.20 2.74 -5.52
N HIS A 4 8.41 3.03 -5.06
CA HIS A 4 8.66 3.73 -3.80
C HIS A 4 9.57 4.93 -4.01
N ASN A 5 9.19 6.06 -3.41
CA ASN A 5 10.04 7.23 -3.25
C ASN A 5 9.94 7.73 -1.81
N GLY A 6 11.06 8.03 -1.17
CA GLY A 6 11.14 8.47 0.22
C GLY A 6 11.75 7.41 1.13
N ILE A 7 11.40 7.47 2.42
CA ILE A 7 11.99 6.62 3.46
C ILE A 7 10.85 5.97 4.26
N ILE A 8 10.92 4.64 4.38
CA ILE A 8 10.14 3.86 5.34
C ILE A 8 11.00 3.59 6.57
N THR A 9 10.66 4.15 7.73
CA THR A 9 11.54 4.08 8.91
C THR A 9 11.45 2.76 9.65
N ASN A 10 10.30 2.07 9.58
CA ASN A 10 10.02 0.83 10.29
C ASN A 10 10.06 -0.44 9.40
N TYR A 11 10.79 -0.40 8.28
CA TYR A 11 10.80 -1.53 7.33
C TYR A 11 11.43 -2.80 7.91
N ARG A 12 12.37 -2.66 8.86
CA ARG A 12 13.08 -3.80 9.46
C ARG A 12 12.16 -4.60 10.36
N GLU A 13 11.37 -3.92 11.18
CA GLU A 13 10.38 -4.50 12.10
C GLU A 13 9.31 -5.26 11.29
N ILE A 14 8.81 -4.66 10.22
CA ILE A 14 7.85 -5.30 9.31
C ILE A 14 8.48 -6.52 8.65
N LYS A 15 9.74 -6.43 8.20
CA LYS A 15 10.46 -7.55 7.59
C LYS A 15 10.62 -8.72 8.56
N GLU A 16 10.99 -8.45 9.80
CA GLU A 16 11.11 -9.47 10.84
C GLU A 16 9.77 -10.14 11.14
N TYR A 17 8.69 -9.35 11.25
CA TYR A 17 7.34 -9.87 11.38
C TYR A 17 6.96 -10.80 10.22
N LEU A 18 7.20 -10.39 8.98
CA LEU A 18 6.89 -11.19 7.80
C LEU A 18 7.74 -12.47 7.72
N LYS A 19 9.03 -12.41 8.11
CA LYS A 19 9.88 -13.60 8.22
C LYS A 19 9.32 -14.61 9.22
N LYS A 20 8.84 -14.16 10.39
CA LYS A 20 8.17 -15.03 11.38
C LYS A 20 6.89 -15.67 10.84
N LYS A 21 6.18 -14.98 9.93
CA LYS A 21 5.00 -15.51 9.21
C LYS A 21 5.37 -16.38 7.99
N GLY A 22 6.65 -16.70 7.77
CA GLY A 22 7.10 -17.62 6.73
C GLY A 22 7.48 -16.97 5.39
N HIS A 23 7.48 -15.64 5.29
CA HIS A 23 7.91 -14.96 4.06
C HIS A 23 9.43 -15.00 3.91
N GLN A 24 9.91 -15.49 2.76
CA GLN A 24 11.31 -15.39 2.36
C GLN A 24 11.59 -14.02 1.72
N PHE A 25 12.82 -13.53 1.77
CA PHE A 25 13.20 -12.23 1.17
C PHE A 25 14.43 -12.40 0.30
N GLU A 26 14.44 -11.73 -0.84
CA GLU A 26 15.53 -11.76 -1.82
C GLU A 26 16.45 -10.54 -1.70
N SER A 27 15.96 -9.45 -1.10
CA SER A 27 16.69 -8.20 -0.89
C SER A 27 16.44 -7.61 0.50
N GLU A 28 17.29 -6.66 0.89
CA GLU A 28 17.14 -5.84 2.09
C GLU A 28 16.43 -4.51 1.81
N THR A 29 15.74 -4.39 0.66
CA THR A 29 15.06 -3.14 0.28
C THR A 29 13.70 -3.00 0.96
N ASP A 30 13.38 -1.77 1.37
CA ASP A 30 12.05 -1.40 1.86
C ASP A 30 10.93 -1.70 0.85
N THR A 31 11.23 -1.56 -0.44
CA THR A 31 10.28 -1.77 -1.53
C THR A 31 9.79 -3.21 -1.59
N GLU A 32 10.68 -4.19 -1.36
CA GLU A 32 10.28 -5.59 -1.28
C GLU A 32 9.44 -5.86 -0.03
N VAL A 33 9.80 -5.26 1.11
CA VAL A 33 9.02 -5.36 2.36
C VAL A 33 7.60 -4.88 2.15
N ILE A 34 7.41 -3.73 1.50
CA ILE A 34 6.08 -3.20 1.18
C ILE A 34 5.31 -4.15 0.26
N ALA A 35 5.96 -4.71 -0.77
CA ALA A 35 5.33 -5.63 -1.69
C ALA A 35 4.87 -6.93 -1.01
N LYS A 36 5.70 -7.51 -0.14
CA LYS A 36 5.36 -8.71 0.64
C LYS A 36 4.32 -8.42 1.71
N LEU A 37 4.34 -7.25 2.33
CA LEU A 37 3.29 -6.83 3.26
C LEU A 37 1.94 -6.73 2.55
N ALA A 38 1.88 -6.12 1.36
CA ALA A 38 0.65 -6.06 0.57
C ALA A 38 0.13 -7.45 0.18
N GLN A 39 1.03 -8.36 -0.20
CA GLN A 39 0.67 -9.75 -0.47
C GLN A 39 0.14 -10.45 0.79
N HIS A 40 0.80 -10.26 1.95
CA HIS A 40 0.38 -10.85 3.21
C HIS A 40 -1.01 -10.36 3.65
N ILE A 41 -1.29 -9.06 3.58
CA ILE A 41 -2.61 -8.49 3.88
C ILE A 41 -3.68 -9.03 2.94
N HIS A 42 -3.39 -9.13 1.64
CA HIS A 42 -4.33 -9.73 0.69
C HIS A 42 -4.66 -11.18 1.06
N ASP A 43 -3.68 -11.97 1.49
CA ASP A 43 -3.90 -13.38 1.83
C ASP A 43 -4.70 -13.54 3.13
N LEU A 44 -4.55 -12.62 4.08
CA LEU A 44 -5.38 -12.56 5.29
C LEU A 44 -6.82 -12.10 5.02
N TYR A 45 -7.02 -11.22 4.04
CA TYR A 45 -8.32 -10.64 3.70
C TYR A 45 -8.62 -10.73 2.19
N PRO A 46 -8.98 -11.92 1.68
CA PRO A 46 -9.21 -12.12 0.25
C PRO A 46 -10.34 -11.27 -0.34
N ASP A 47 -11.32 -10.89 0.48
CA ASP A 47 -12.48 -10.09 0.07
C ASP A 47 -12.20 -8.59 0.01
N PHE A 48 -11.01 -8.13 0.41
CA PHE A 48 -10.66 -6.72 0.37
C PHE A 48 -10.44 -6.24 -1.06
N SER A 49 -11.02 -5.08 -1.38
CA SER A 49 -10.67 -4.35 -2.59
C SER A 49 -9.19 -3.95 -2.57
N PHE A 50 -8.61 -3.71 -3.76
CA PHE A 50 -7.20 -3.32 -3.87
C PHE A 50 -6.87 -2.08 -3.03
N ARG A 51 -7.78 -1.11 -3.02
CA ARG A 51 -7.68 0.09 -2.20
C ARG A 51 -7.61 -0.24 -0.70
N GLN A 52 -8.46 -1.13 -0.21
CA GLN A 52 -8.48 -1.52 1.20
C GLN A 52 -7.19 -2.23 1.61
N VAL A 53 -6.68 -3.13 0.77
CA VAL A 53 -5.37 -3.78 0.99
C VAL A 53 -4.28 -2.73 1.15
N VAL A 54 -4.20 -1.78 0.22
CA VAL A 54 -3.21 -0.70 0.28
C VAL A 54 -3.43 0.20 1.50
N GLU A 55 -4.67 0.55 1.85
CA GLU A 55 -4.97 1.34 3.06
C GLU A 55 -4.41 0.69 4.32
N VAL A 56 -4.61 -0.62 4.50
CA VAL A 56 -4.06 -1.36 5.65
C VAL A 56 -2.53 -1.38 5.62
N VAL A 57 -1.92 -1.60 4.45
CA VAL A 57 -0.45 -1.52 4.29
C VAL A 57 0.06 -0.17 4.77
N ILE A 58 -0.53 0.93 4.30
CA ILE A 58 -0.09 2.30 4.64
C ILE A 58 -0.26 2.63 6.13
N GLN A 59 -1.23 2.02 6.81
CA GLN A 59 -1.38 2.16 8.26
C GLN A 59 -0.21 1.53 9.04
N GLN A 60 0.45 0.50 8.50
CA GLN A 60 1.59 -0.13 9.16
C GLN A 60 2.92 0.57 8.85
N LEU A 61 3.00 1.39 7.80
CA LEU A 61 4.23 2.05 7.40
C LEU A 61 4.45 3.33 8.21
N GLU A 62 5.68 3.56 8.63
CA GLU A 62 6.14 4.82 9.23
C GLU A 62 7.15 5.52 8.32
N GLY A 63 7.24 6.85 8.46
CA GLY A 63 8.16 7.68 7.68
C GLY A 63 7.48 8.60 6.68
N ALA A 64 8.26 9.04 5.70
CA ALA A 64 7.86 10.01 4.69
C ALA A 64 8.12 9.45 3.29
N PHE A 65 7.05 9.11 2.58
CA PHE A 65 7.08 8.35 1.33
C PHE A 65 5.94 8.71 0.37
N ALA A 66 6.13 8.35 -0.89
CA ALA A 66 5.14 8.27 -1.95
C ALA A 66 5.23 6.88 -2.55
N LEU A 67 4.08 6.22 -2.71
CA LEU A 67 4.01 4.84 -3.19
C LEU A 67 2.99 4.72 -4.30
N ALA A 68 3.27 3.85 -5.27
CA ALA A 68 2.31 3.41 -6.27
C ALA A 68 2.29 1.88 -6.35
N PHE A 69 1.09 1.32 -6.32
CA PHE A 69 0.83 -0.12 -6.28
C PHE A 69 0.12 -0.56 -7.55
N LYS A 70 0.58 -1.68 -8.11
CA LYS A 70 -0.09 -2.41 -9.18
C LYS A 70 -0.03 -3.91 -8.90
N SER A 71 -1.12 -4.62 -9.18
CA SER A 71 -1.23 -6.06 -8.96
C SER A 71 -1.88 -6.76 -10.14
N SER A 72 -1.42 -7.97 -10.45
CA SER A 72 -2.10 -8.86 -11.41
C SER A 72 -3.42 -9.39 -10.87
N LYS A 73 -3.60 -9.45 -9.54
CA LYS A 73 -4.86 -9.84 -8.87
C LYS A 73 -5.96 -8.78 -9.02
N PHE A 74 -5.56 -7.53 -9.28
CA PHE A 74 -6.47 -6.39 -9.46
C PHE A 74 -6.20 -5.70 -10.80
N PRO A 75 -6.49 -6.37 -11.94
CA PRO A 75 -6.17 -5.85 -13.26
C PRO A 75 -6.91 -4.54 -13.52
N GLY A 76 -6.24 -3.62 -14.22
CA GLY A 76 -6.80 -2.31 -14.57
C GLY A 76 -6.78 -1.28 -13.43
N GLN A 77 -6.35 -1.66 -12.23
CA GLN A 77 -6.30 -0.75 -11.07
C GLN A 77 -4.86 -0.31 -10.74
N LEU A 78 -4.74 0.94 -10.31
CA LEU A 78 -3.52 1.51 -9.74
C LEU A 78 -3.92 2.30 -8.49
N VAL A 79 -3.27 2.02 -7.37
CA VAL A 79 -3.50 2.75 -6.12
C VAL A 79 -2.21 3.46 -5.76
N ALA A 80 -2.29 4.77 -5.53
CA ALA A 80 -1.17 5.60 -5.14
C ALA A 80 -1.44 6.29 -3.81
N THR A 81 -0.40 6.50 -3.02
CA THR A 81 -0.49 7.20 -1.73
C THR A 81 0.70 8.14 -1.54
N ARG A 82 0.53 9.13 -0.67
CA ARG A 82 1.61 10.01 -0.24
C ARG A 82 1.49 10.29 1.26
N ARG A 83 2.63 10.36 1.93
CA ARG A 83 2.80 10.83 3.30
C ARG A 83 4.14 11.55 3.36
N GLY A 84 4.17 12.88 3.46
CA GLY A 84 5.41 13.65 3.50
C GLY A 84 6.13 13.84 2.15
N SER A 85 6.20 12.83 1.28
CA SER A 85 6.79 12.96 -0.07
C SER A 85 5.76 13.46 -1.10
N PRO A 86 6.13 14.32 -2.07
CA PRO A 86 5.19 14.82 -3.09
C PRO A 86 4.76 13.73 -4.07
N LEU A 87 3.51 13.82 -4.56
CA LEU A 87 2.97 12.96 -5.61
C LEU A 87 2.05 13.77 -6.53
N LEU A 88 2.28 13.66 -7.84
CA LEU A 88 1.51 14.32 -8.88
C LEU A 88 0.83 13.26 -9.77
N VAL A 89 -0.46 13.43 -10.05
CA VAL A 89 -1.21 12.58 -10.98
C VAL A 89 -1.46 13.36 -12.26
N GLY A 90 -0.86 12.91 -13.36
CA GLY A 90 -1.09 13.46 -14.70
C GLY A 90 -2.21 12.68 -15.41
N ILE A 91 -3.14 13.40 -16.05
CA ILE A 91 -4.23 12.80 -16.82
C ILE A 91 -3.92 12.97 -18.30
N LYS A 92 -3.86 11.86 -19.03
CA LYS A 92 -3.65 11.82 -20.47
C LYS A 92 -4.80 11.08 -21.14
N SER A 93 -5.30 11.64 -22.24
CA SER A 93 -6.26 10.99 -23.13
C SER A 93 -5.67 10.90 -24.54
N ASN A 94 -6.09 9.88 -25.30
CA ASN A 94 -5.76 9.76 -26.73
C ASN A 94 -6.53 10.77 -27.59
N SER A 95 -7.60 11.35 -27.05
CA SER A 95 -8.41 12.39 -27.68
C SER A 95 -8.37 13.69 -26.88
N ARG A 96 -8.73 14.80 -27.52
CA ARG A 96 -8.85 16.09 -26.82
C ARG A 96 -9.89 15.96 -25.70
N LEU A 97 -9.47 16.27 -24.47
CA LEU A 97 -10.36 16.34 -23.32
C LEU A 97 -11.37 17.48 -23.53
N GLN A 98 -12.66 17.20 -23.34
CA GLN A 98 -13.72 18.20 -23.44
C GLN A 98 -13.87 19.05 -22.17
N THR A 99 -13.23 18.62 -21.08
CA THR A 99 -13.26 19.29 -19.77
C THR A 99 -11.87 19.33 -19.15
N ASN A 100 -11.59 20.40 -18.42
CA ASN A 100 -10.42 20.51 -17.54
C ASN A 100 -10.77 20.18 -16.08
N TYR A 101 -12.03 19.84 -15.81
CA TYR A 101 -12.52 19.46 -14.50
C TYR A 101 -12.68 17.94 -14.39
N PHE A 102 -11.95 17.35 -13.45
CA PHE A 102 -12.06 15.93 -13.12
C PHE A 102 -12.64 15.82 -11.71
N PRO A 103 -13.84 15.22 -11.54
CA PRO A 103 -14.44 15.09 -10.24
C PRO A 103 -13.57 14.21 -9.35
N VAL A 104 -13.08 14.76 -8.25
CA VAL A 104 -12.39 13.99 -7.21
C VAL A 104 -13.45 13.44 -6.27
N LEU A 105 -13.65 12.13 -6.33
CA LEU A 105 -14.57 11.44 -5.43
C LEU A 105 -13.85 11.12 -4.13
N PHE A 106 -14.31 11.72 -3.04
CA PHE A 106 -13.88 11.37 -1.69
C PHE A 106 -14.77 10.25 -1.16
N SER A 107 -14.18 9.09 -0.93
CA SER A 107 -14.84 8.03 -0.17
C SER A 107 -14.74 8.36 1.32
N ARG A 108 -15.86 8.35 2.05
CA ARG A 108 -15.83 8.29 3.52
C ARG A 108 -15.27 6.92 3.91
N GLY A 109 -13.97 6.84 4.19
CA GLY A 109 -13.37 5.61 4.70
C GLY A 109 -13.99 5.29 6.06
N LYS A 110 -14.56 4.09 6.22
CA LYS A 110 -14.66 3.50 7.56
C LYS A 110 -13.22 3.22 7.99
N PHE A 111 -12.78 3.78 9.11
CA PHE A 111 -11.47 3.44 9.66
C PHE A 111 -11.48 1.96 10.03
N PHE A 112 -10.75 1.15 9.27
CA PHE A 112 -10.40 -0.20 9.71
C PHE A 112 -9.26 -0.04 10.72
N ASN A 113 -9.55 -0.28 12.01
CA ASN A 113 -8.51 -0.39 13.04
C ASN A 113 -7.89 -1.79 12.96
N LEU A 114 -7.06 -2.00 11.95
CA LEU A 114 -6.32 -3.24 11.80
C LEU A 114 -4.83 -2.95 12.04
N VAL A 115 -4.40 -3.09 13.29
CA VAL A 115 -2.99 -2.97 13.66
C VAL A 115 -2.45 -4.38 13.83
N LEU A 116 -1.40 -4.74 13.08
CA LEU A 116 -0.81 -6.09 13.11
C LEU A 116 -0.24 -6.47 14.49
N ALA A 117 -0.04 -5.49 15.39
CA ALA A 117 0.52 -5.68 16.72
C ALA A 117 -0.47 -6.23 17.79
N ARG A 118 -1.72 -6.58 17.45
CA ARG A 118 -2.69 -7.11 18.44
C ARG A 118 -2.84 -8.63 18.47
N GLU A 119 -2.02 -9.39 17.76
CA GLU A 119 -2.07 -10.86 17.79
C GLU A 119 -1.31 -11.53 18.95
N GLU A 120 -0.72 -10.79 19.90
CA GLU A 120 -0.02 -11.41 21.05
C GLU A 120 -0.36 -10.72 22.38
N VAL A 121 -1.46 -11.13 23.02
CA VAL A 121 -1.51 -11.36 24.48
C VAL A 121 -2.46 -12.54 24.73
N PRO A 122 -1.95 -13.77 24.95
CA PRO A 122 -2.75 -14.83 25.55
C PRO A 122 -3.08 -14.41 26.99
N THR A 123 -4.34 -14.56 27.39
CA THR A 123 -4.70 -14.62 28.83
C THR A 123 -4.43 -16.01 29.37
#